data_AF-A0A8J5TW59-F1
#
_entry.id   AF-A0A8J5TW59-F1
#
_cell.length_a   1.000
_cell.length_b   1.000
_cell.length_c   1.000
_cell.angle_alpha   90.00
_cell.angle_beta   90.00
_cell.angle_gamma   90.00
#
_symmetry.space_group_name_H-M   'P 1'
#
loop_
_entity.id
_entity.type
_entity.pdbx_description
1 polymer ?
#
loop_
_entity_poly.entity_id
_entity_poly.type
_entity_poly.pdbx_seq_one_letter_code
_entity_poly.pdbx_strand_id
1 'polypeptide(L)'
;MDEEGVTVWLDKVWSKRPGGLLQENSLLAWDQFSAHRTENTKRLAKGLNTQLAVIPGGLTSQLQPPDVSTNKPFKNNMREQ
;
A
#
# COMPACT_ATOMS: atom_id res chain seq x y z
N MET A 1 12.47 -0.65 2.26
CA MET A 1 11.69 -1.84 1.87
C MET A 1 12.04 -2.14 0.43
N ASP A 2 12.24 -3.40 0.07
CA ASP A 2 12.51 -3.90 -1.28
C ASP A 2 11.42 -4.88 -1.71
N GLU A 3 11.60 -5.59 -2.84
CA GLU A 3 10.60 -6.55 -3.33
C GLU A 3 10.36 -7.72 -2.36
N GLU A 4 11.41 -8.20 -1.70
CA GLU A 4 11.28 -9.25 -0.68
C GLU A 4 10.48 -8.74 0.51
N GLY A 5 10.76 -7.52 0.98
CA GLY A 5 9.98 -6.85 2.02
C GLY A 5 8.50 -6.69 1.64
N VAL A 6 8.21 -6.29 0.40
CA VAL A 6 6.82 -6.20 -0.11
C VAL A 6 6.15 -7.56 -0.12
N THR A 7 6.87 -8.62 -0.52
CA THR A 7 6.37 -9.99 -0.52
C THR A 7 6.00 -10.44 0.89
N VAL A 8 6.89 -10.23 1.86
CA VAL A 8 6.63 -10.54 3.28
C VAL A 8 5.44 -9.75 3.81
N TRP A 9 5.32 -8.48 3.42
CA TRP A 9 4.21 -7.64 3.86
C TRP A 9 2.86 -8.10 3.26
N LEU A 10 2.83 -8.45 1.96
CA LEU A 10 1.63 -8.99 1.33
C LEU A 10 1.15 -10.28 2.00
N ASP A 11 2.09 -11.17 2.32
CA ASP A 11 1.80 -12.43 3.00
C ASP A 11 1.37 -12.23 4.46
N LYS A 12 2.15 -11.48 5.25
CA LYS A 12 1.93 -11.44 6.70
C LYS A 12 0.94 -10.39 7.16
N VAL A 13 0.74 -9.32 6.38
CA VAL A 13 -0.10 -8.19 6.76
C VAL A 13 -1.31 -8.11 5.86
N TRP A 14 -1.12 -7.95 4.55
CA TRP A 14 -2.23 -7.71 3.64
C TRP A 14 -3.18 -8.90 3.57
N SER A 15 -2.67 -10.13 3.47
CA SER A 15 -3.51 -11.34 3.38
C SER A 15 -4.33 -11.60 4.66
N LYS A 16 -3.87 -11.10 5.81
CA LYS A 16 -4.49 -11.31 7.12
C LYS A 16 -5.41 -10.18 7.57
N ARG A 17 -5.61 -9.17 6.73
CA ARG A 17 -6.59 -8.10 6.98
C ARG A 17 -8.01 -8.70 7.14
N PRO A 18 -8.95 -8.01 7.77
CA PRO A 18 -10.36 -8.39 7.74
C PRO A 18 -10.85 -8.63 6.30
N GLY A 19 -11.47 -9.79 6.03
CA GLY A 19 -11.86 -10.21 4.66
C GLY A 19 -10.73 -10.81 3.80
N GLY A 20 -9.46 -10.66 4.20
CA GLY A 20 -8.30 -11.18 3.48
C GLY A 20 -8.19 -12.70 3.47
N LEU A 21 -8.54 -13.37 4.58
CA LEU A 21 -8.58 -14.84 4.67
C LEU A 21 -9.65 -15.46 3.76
N LEU A 22 -10.72 -14.72 3.49
CA LEU A 22 -11.77 -15.10 2.54
C LEU A 22 -11.42 -14.74 1.10
N GLN A 23 -10.26 -14.10 0.87
CA GLN A 23 -9.82 -13.58 -0.41
C GLN A 23 -10.91 -12.76 -1.11
N GLU A 24 -11.61 -11.91 -0.35
CA GLU A 24 -12.59 -10.99 -0.92
C GLU A 24 -11.92 -10.05 -1.92
N ASN A 25 -12.65 -9.72 -2.99
CA ASN A 25 -12.15 -8.79 -4.00
C ASN A 25 -11.80 -7.45 -3.33
N SER A 26 -10.57 -7.00 -3.52
CA SER A 26 -10.05 -5.83 -2.83
C SER A 26 -9.20 -4.96 -3.73
N LEU A 27 -9.12 -3.69 -3.37
CA LEU A 27 -8.24 -2.72 -4.01
C LEU A 27 -7.13 -2.33 -3.03
N LEU A 28 -5.87 -2.44 -3.47
CA LEU A 28 -4.70 -1.93 -2.75
C LEU A 28 -4.14 -0.74 -3.51
N ALA A 29 -4.27 0.45 -2.93
CA ALA A 29 -3.74 1.69 -3.47
C ALA A 29 -2.43 2.08 -2.77
N TRP A 30 -1.37 2.26 -3.55
CA TRP A 30 -0.04 2.65 -3.06
C TRP A 30 0.71 3.52 -4.05
N ASP A 31 1.83 4.10 -3.63
CA ASP A 31 2.66 4.99 -4.45
C ASP A 31 3.42 4.25 -5.59
N GLN A 32 4.15 5.03 -6.40
CA GLN A 32 4.97 4.55 -7.52
C GLN A 32 6.31 3.92 -7.12
N PHE A 33 6.51 3.50 -5.87
CA PHE A 33 7.74 2.85 -5.46
C PHE A 33 8.07 1.63 -6.36
N SER A 34 9.34 1.39 -6.66
CA SER A 34 9.73 0.40 -7.67
C SER A 34 9.35 -1.03 -7.28
N ALA A 35 9.52 -1.40 -6.01
CA ALA A 35 9.16 -2.72 -5.49
C ALA A 35 7.64 -3.02 -5.55
N HIS A 36 6.81 -1.98 -5.57
CA HIS A 36 5.35 -2.08 -5.71
C HIS A 36 4.91 -2.45 -7.13
N ARG A 37 5.77 -2.22 -8.13
CA ARG A 37 5.41 -2.32 -9.55
C ARG A 37 6.02 -3.50 -10.28
N THR A 38 6.75 -4.36 -9.57
CA THR A 38 7.37 -5.54 -10.14
C THR A 38 6.33 -6.59 -10.56
N GLU A 39 6.69 -7.44 -11.52
CA GLU A 39 5.80 -8.52 -11.96
C GLU A 39 5.53 -9.55 -10.85
N ASN A 40 6.51 -9.80 -9.98
CA ASN A 40 6.31 -10.69 -8.84
C ASN A 40 5.24 -10.13 -7.89
N THR A 41 5.33 -8.85 -7.55
CA THR A 41 4.35 -8.16 -6.70
C THR A 41 2.94 -8.20 -7.31
N LYS A 42 2.80 -7.91 -8.61
CA LYS A 42 1.51 -8.00 -9.31
C LYS A 42 0.92 -9.42 -9.27
N ARG A 43 1.77 -10.44 -9.49
CA ARG A 43 1.38 -11.85 -9.44
C ARG A 43 0.87 -12.24 -8.05
N LEU A 44 1.59 -11.84 -6.99
CA LEU A 44 1.19 -12.12 -5.61
C LEU A 44 -0.14 -11.45 -5.27
N ALA A 45 -0.31 -10.17 -5.62
CA ALA A 45 -1.57 -9.45 -5.39
C ALA A 45 -2.76 -10.12 -6.11
N LYS A 46 -2.57 -10.55 -7.36
CA LYS A 46 -3.59 -11.30 -8.11
C LYS A 46 -3.97 -12.61 -7.41
N GLY A 47 -3.01 -13.33 -6.84
CA GLY A 47 -3.25 -14.54 -6.04
C GLY A 47 -4.04 -14.28 -4.75
N LEU A 48 -4.05 -13.04 -4.25
CA LEU A 48 -4.83 -12.58 -3.10
C LEU A 48 -6.15 -11.91 -3.49
N ASN A 49 -6.63 -12.11 -4.73
CA ASN A 49 -7.81 -11.44 -5.29
C ASN A 49 -7.80 -9.91 -5.11
N THR A 50 -6.60 -9.32 -5.22
CA THR A 50 -6.36 -7.90 -4.98
C THR A 50 -5.96 -7.20 -6.27
N GLN A 51 -6.71 -6.16 -6.62
CA GLN A 51 -6.35 -5.20 -7.67
C GLN A 51 -5.37 -4.16 -7.11
N LEU A 52 -4.36 -3.81 -7.89
CA LEU A 52 -3.37 -2.79 -7.50
C LEU A 52 -3.69 -1.46 -8.20
N ALA A 53 -3.78 -0.38 -7.42
CA ALA A 53 -3.85 0.98 -7.91
C ALA A 53 -2.55 1.73 -7.54
N VAL A 54 -1.94 2.36 -8.53
CA VAL A 54 -0.69 3.10 -8.34
C VAL A 54 -0.97 4.61 -8.39
N ILE A 55 -0.63 5.29 -7.30
CA ILE A 55 -0.78 6.75 -7.16
C ILE A 55 0.41 7.42 -7.85
N PRO A 56 0.17 8.34 -8.81
CA PRO A 56 1.26 9.01 -9.51
C PRO A 56 2.18 9.81 -8.59
N GLY A 57 3.48 9.84 -8.93
CA GLY A 57 4.45 10.69 -8.24
C GLY A 57 4.01 12.16 -8.22
N GLY A 58 4.23 12.84 -7.10
CA GLY A 58 3.80 14.23 -6.89
C GLY A 58 2.34 14.39 -6.47
N LEU A 59 1.52 13.34 -6.55
CA LEU A 59 0.12 13.37 -6.12
C LEU A 59 -0.13 12.72 -4.77
N THR A 60 0.90 12.13 -4.15
CA THR A 60 0.80 11.43 -2.87
C THR A 60 0.17 12.29 -1.77
N SER A 61 0.58 13.56 -1.66
CA SER A 61 0.05 14.52 -0.68
C SER A 61 -1.40 14.98 -0.91
N GLN A 62 -2.03 14.51 -1.99
CA GLN A 62 -3.40 14.84 -2.36
C GLN A 62 -4.29 13.58 -2.48
N LEU A 63 -3.74 12.53 -3.07
CA LEU A 63 -4.48 11.31 -3.44
C LEU A 63 -4.20 10.12 -2.53
N GLN A 64 -3.12 10.10 -1.75
CA GLN A 64 -2.85 9.01 -0.81
C GLN A 64 -3.54 9.33 0.52
N PRO A 65 -4.61 8.60 0.90
CA PRO A 65 -5.40 8.95 2.08
C PRO A 65 -4.55 9.02 3.36
N PRO A 66 -3.66 8.02 3.66
CA PRO A 66 -2.78 8.10 4.82
C PRO A 66 -1.91 9.38 4.88
N ASP A 67 -1.46 9.89 3.73
CA ASP A 67 -0.63 11.10 3.70
C ASP A 67 -1.42 12.36 4.04
N VAL A 68 -2.66 12.45 3.55
CA VAL A 68 -3.56 13.60 3.76
C VAL A 68 -4.14 13.60 5.16
N SER A 69 -4.72 12.47 5.59
CA SER A 69 -5.54 12.41 6.81
C SER A 69 -4.73 12.13 8.07
N THR A 70 -3.58 11.46 7.95
CA THR A 70 -2.83 10.94 9.11
C THR A 70 -1.42 11.52 9.19
N ASN A 71 -0.60 11.36 8.15
CA ASN A 71 0.80 11.77 8.20
C ASN A 71 0.95 13.29 8.24
N LYS A 72 0.12 14.04 7.51
CA LYS A 72 0.14 15.51 7.54
C LYS A 72 -0.14 16.08 8.93
N PRO A 73 -1.27 15.79 9.61
CA PRO A 73 -1.50 16.30 10.96
C PRO A 73 -0.46 15.80 11.96
N PHE A 74 -0.02 14.53 11.86
CA PHE A 74 1.05 14.00 12.69
C PHE A 74 2.35 14.80 12.56
N LYS A 75 2.82 15.03 11.33
CA LYS A 75 4.05 15.80 11.07
C LYS A 75 3.94 17.27 11.48
N ASN A 76 2.75 17.87 11.38
CA ASN A 76 2.53 19.23 11.85
C ASN A 76 2.71 19.32 13.37
N ASN A 77 2.04 18.43 14.11
CA ASN A 77 2.16 18.39 15.58
C ASN A 77 3.61 18.15 16.03
N MET A 78 4.37 17.30 15.33
CA MET A 78 5.79 17.06 15.64
C MET A 78 6.70 18.29 15.43
N ARG A 79 6.30 19.24 14.58
CA ARG A 79 7.08 20.46 14.30
C ARG A 79 6.73 21.60 15.24
N GLU A 80 5.56 21.53 15.87
CA GLU A 80 5.09 22.47 16.88
C GLU A 80 5.63 22.16 18.28
N GLN A 81 6.24 20.98 18.47
CA GLN A 81 6.99 20.57 19.66
C GLN A 81 8.49 20.78 19.46
#